data_AF-A0A7K0G1Q7-F1
#
_entry.id   AF-A0A7K0G1Q7-F1
#
_cell.length_a   1.000
_cell.length_b   1.000
_cell.length_c   1.000
_cell.angle_alpha   90.00
_cell.angle_beta   90.00
_cell.angle_gamma   90.00
#
_symmetry.space_group_name_H-M   'P 1'
#
loop_
_entity.id
_entity.type
_entity.pdbx_description
1 polymer ?
#
loop_
_entity_poly.entity_id
_entity_poly.type
_entity_poly.pdbx_seq_one_letter_code
_entity_poly.pdbx_strand_id
1 'polypeptide(L)'
;MEELSAFKKTIKNLLVEKIGILSDSDQTHLKKQAQTLGLDNRQFSALLQEIHLSINWDALRDERQGRDRVVRPIHIFGVEVRSLEKLGEVLYENQVKALKYLEDAVFLKENVTYLSHQNVDQAMELMELHSSERNSKKRFLKICYQLNAELPFKVGEESFSNIKGLLDWGWMGIDFFSEIYNKFAIGHLQIWIHRRFNVLITILPSGESFRDFLYFIYTIEPNYPFYVESELFLQPGDLVTRAKRDATFWLPLFAALDHGSLSIWLERRGMGEVISKFEKYAAGLLATEKKSEELSRNLVQKLLEALAPDMEVPDLSAAVEKLSFLNIQDKPLFNPIVVRLNNKGFVRATVGFERDIPGVWISPKNLTLSDLEGKESVTFHLNVDPSRLIKDHLYTLSLKIQTDYQSVRIPLALKTVFPMRAFMLCLLRYGGLGTFFLCIIRLLITAAYSGSGWLKPQLVWNDFSAQLPANHLVYVLIFIVAILVPLLAWPRIKKIEQI
;
A
#
# COMPACT_ATOMS: atom_id res chain seq x y z
N MET A 1 -73.93 -57.31 -4.14
CA MET A 1 -72.90 -56.47 -4.81
C MET A 1 -72.53 -55.25 -3.97
N GLU A 2 -73.51 -54.53 -3.38
CA GLU A 2 -73.24 -53.37 -2.51
C GLU A 2 -72.46 -53.72 -1.23
N GLU A 3 -72.78 -54.84 -0.57
CA GLU A 3 -72.12 -55.25 0.68
C GLU A 3 -70.63 -55.61 0.51
N LEU A 4 -70.26 -56.23 -0.61
CA LEU A 4 -68.86 -56.53 -0.94
C LEU A 4 -68.06 -55.25 -1.21
N SER A 5 -68.67 -54.27 -1.90
CA SER A 5 -68.05 -52.96 -2.15
C SER A 5 -67.81 -52.19 -0.85
N ALA A 6 -68.80 -52.20 0.06
CA ALA A 6 -68.66 -51.62 1.40
C ALA A 6 -67.52 -52.31 2.19
N PHE A 7 -67.43 -53.64 2.11
CA PHE A 7 -66.37 -54.40 2.76
C PHE A 7 -64.98 -54.08 2.20
N LYS A 8 -64.81 -53.99 0.86
CA LYS A 8 -63.56 -53.54 0.22
C LYS A 8 -63.15 -52.15 0.73
N LYS A 9 -64.11 -51.23 0.86
CA LYS A 9 -63.87 -49.88 1.40
C LYS A 9 -63.43 -49.91 2.86
N THR A 10 -64.03 -50.75 3.70
CA THR A 10 -63.62 -50.92 5.10
C THR A 10 -62.19 -51.47 5.23
N ILE A 11 -61.83 -52.48 4.44
CA ILE A 11 -60.45 -53.00 4.39
C ILE A 11 -59.48 -51.89 3.96
N LYS A 12 -59.81 -51.17 2.89
CA LYS A 12 -58.97 -50.07 2.38
C LYS A 12 -58.77 -48.99 3.44
N ASN A 13 -59.83 -48.55 4.12
CA ASN A 13 -59.75 -47.53 5.16
C ASN A 13 -58.90 -47.97 6.34
N LEU A 14 -59.06 -49.21 6.83
CA LEU A 14 -58.24 -49.75 7.92
C LEU A 14 -56.77 -49.89 7.52
N LEU A 15 -56.50 -50.34 6.30
CA LEU A 15 -55.14 -50.43 5.75
C LEU A 15 -54.49 -49.05 5.62
N VAL A 16 -55.24 -48.03 5.18
CA VAL A 16 -54.74 -46.65 5.08
C VAL A 16 -54.52 -46.04 6.47
N GLU A 17 -55.45 -46.25 7.41
CA GLU A 17 -55.36 -45.74 8.77
C GLU A 17 -54.14 -46.29 9.52
N LYS A 18 -53.81 -47.58 9.31
CA LYS A 18 -52.74 -48.31 10.00
C LYS A 18 -51.51 -48.60 9.15
N ILE A 19 -51.35 -47.93 8.00
CA ILE A 19 -50.19 -48.03 7.09
C ILE A 19 -49.82 -49.49 6.75
N GLY A 20 -50.84 -50.28 6.39
CA GLY A 20 -50.65 -51.67 5.96
C GLY A 20 -50.48 -52.70 7.09
N ILE A 21 -50.41 -52.28 8.36
CA ILE A 21 -50.28 -53.20 9.50
C ILE A 21 -51.62 -53.40 10.19
N LEU A 22 -52.23 -54.57 9.98
CA LEU A 22 -53.47 -54.97 10.66
C LEU A 22 -53.15 -55.71 11.95
N SER A 23 -53.75 -55.30 13.06
CA SER A 23 -53.66 -56.03 14.33
C SER A 23 -54.40 -57.36 14.27
N ASP A 24 -54.07 -58.29 15.17
CA ASP A 24 -54.76 -59.58 15.25
C ASP A 24 -56.28 -59.43 15.47
N SER A 25 -56.71 -58.40 16.20
CA SER A 25 -58.12 -58.04 16.35
C SER A 25 -58.76 -57.58 15.04
N ASP A 26 -58.06 -56.78 14.24
CA ASP A 26 -58.57 -56.31 12.93
C ASP A 26 -58.70 -57.49 11.97
N GLN A 27 -57.69 -58.36 11.91
CA GLN A 27 -57.72 -59.54 11.06
C GLN A 27 -58.85 -60.50 11.45
N THR A 28 -59.07 -60.68 12.75
CA THR A 28 -60.16 -61.53 13.26
C THR A 28 -61.53 -60.95 12.93
N HIS A 29 -61.70 -59.63 13.07
CA HIS A 29 -62.94 -58.93 12.72
C HIS A 29 -63.23 -59.00 11.22
N LEU A 30 -62.23 -58.68 10.39
CA LEU A 30 -62.35 -58.74 8.93
C LEU A 30 -62.61 -60.16 8.41
N LYS A 31 -62.00 -61.19 9.01
CA LYS A 31 -62.28 -62.60 8.66
C LYS A 31 -63.71 -63.00 8.99
N LYS A 32 -64.24 -62.61 10.15
CA LYS A 32 -65.65 -62.88 10.51
C LYS A 32 -66.62 -62.21 9.52
N GLN A 33 -66.33 -60.97 9.14
CA GLN A 33 -67.14 -60.23 8.19
C GLN A 33 -67.01 -60.78 6.75
N ALA A 34 -65.84 -61.30 6.37
CA ALA A 34 -65.65 -62.00 5.09
C ALA A 34 -66.46 -63.30 5.02
N GLN A 35 -66.51 -64.06 6.13
CA GLN A 35 -67.31 -65.29 6.22
C GLN A 35 -68.81 -65.03 6.08
N THR A 36 -69.33 -63.92 6.66
CA THR A 36 -70.74 -63.53 6.48
C THR A 36 -71.09 -63.15 5.04
N LEU A 37 -70.08 -62.79 4.24
CA LEU A 37 -70.21 -62.48 2.81
C LEU A 37 -69.92 -63.69 1.90
N GLY A 38 -69.73 -64.88 2.48
CA GLY A 38 -69.47 -66.12 1.74
C GLY A 38 -68.06 -66.27 1.19
N LEU A 39 -67.10 -65.45 1.66
CA LEU A 39 -65.69 -65.56 1.24
C LEU A 39 -64.96 -66.58 2.11
N ASP A 40 -64.25 -67.51 1.46
CA ASP A 40 -63.33 -68.39 2.16
C ASP A 40 -62.01 -67.68 2.54
N ASN A 41 -61.17 -68.33 3.34
CA ASN A 41 -59.90 -67.73 3.79
C ASN A 41 -58.93 -67.41 2.64
N ARG A 42 -58.98 -68.14 1.52
CA ARG A 42 -58.11 -67.91 0.36
C ARG A 42 -58.59 -66.69 -0.41
N GLN A 43 -59.89 -66.60 -0.66
CA GLN A 43 -60.55 -65.46 -1.31
C GLN A 43 -60.40 -64.18 -0.49
N PHE A 44 -60.54 -64.25 0.84
CA PHE A 44 -60.26 -63.11 1.71
C PHE A 44 -58.80 -62.66 1.65
N SER A 45 -57.85 -63.61 1.66
CA SER A 45 -56.41 -63.28 1.57
C SER A 45 -56.05 -62.65 0.23
N ALA A 46 -56.60 -63.18 -0.88
CA ALA A 46 -56.43 -62.61 -2.21
C ALA A 46 -57.04 -61.20 -2.31
N LEU A 47 -58.22 -60.99 -1.73
CA LEU A 47 -58.89 -59.69 -1.68
C LEU A 47 -58.08 -58.66 -0.88
N LEU A 48 -57.52 -59.08 0.26
CA LEU A 48 -56.70 -58.22 1.10
C LEU A 48 -55.41 -57.80 0.38
N GLN A 49 -54.79 -58.72 -0.36
CA GLN A 49 -53.62 -58.44 -1.18
C GLN A 49 -53.95 -57.53 -2.37
N GLU A 50 -55.07 -57.76 -3.06
CA GLU A 50 -55.58 -56.90 -4.14
C GLU A 50 -55.76 -55.46 -3.65
N ILE A 51 -56.44 -55.28 -2.51
CA ILE A 51 -56.67 -53.95 -1.94
C ILE A 51 -55.35 -53.32 -1.47
N HIS A 52 -54.46 -54.09 -0.86
CA HIS A 52 -53.14 -53.61 -0.45
C HIS A 52 -52.33 -53.11 -1.66
N LEU A 53 -52.34 -53.82 -2.79
CA LEU A 53 -51.65 -53.39 -4.01
C LEU A 53 -52.32 -52.18 -4.70
N SER A 54 -53.61 -51.95 -4.47
CA SER A 54 -54.35 -50.81 -5.02
C SER A 54 -54.09 -49.47 -4.34
N ILE A 55 -53.38 -49.47 -3.20
CA ILE A 55 -53.08 -48.28 -2.41
C ILE A 55 -51.75 -47.68 -2.86
N ASN A 56 -51.74 -46.38 -3.16
CA ASN A 56 -50.50 -45.63 -3.40
C ASN A 56 -49.83 -45.34 -2.04
N TRP A 57 -49.05 -46.32 -1.56
CA TRP A 57 -48.37 -46.26 -0.28
C TRP A 57 -47.33 -45.13 -0.21
N ASP A 58 -46.73 -44.78 -1.34
CA ASP A 58 -45.70 -43.73 -1.40
C ASP A 58 -46.33 -42.36 -1.10
N ALA A 59 -47.47 -42.04 -1.74
CA ALA A 59 -48.20 -40.80 -1.49
C ALA A 59 -48.76 -40.68 -0.06
N LEU A 60 -49.24 -41.78 0.52
CA LEU A 60 -49.77 -41.79 1.90
C LEU A 60 -48.68 -41.70 2.97
N ARG A 61 -47.47 -42.18 2.67
CA ARG A 61 -46.30 -42.03 3.53
C ARG A 61 -45.74 -40.61 3.48
N ASP A 62 -45.82 -39.96 2.32
CA ASP A 62 -45.41 -38.56 2.14
C ASP A 62 -46.29 -37.56 2.93
N GLU A 63 -47.60 -37.82 3.07
CA GLU A 63 -48.53 -36.88 3.74
C GLU A 63 -48.45 -36.87 5.29
N ARG A 64 -48.03 -37.97 5.94
CA ARG A 64 -48.19 -38.10 7.41
C ARG A 64 -46.91 -37.99 8.26
N GLN A 65 -45.70 -38.15 7.69
CA GLN A 65 -44.50 -38.34 8.54
C GLN A 65 -43.36 -37.34 8.40
N GLY A 66 -43.45 -36.35 7.50
CA GLY A 66 -42.41 -35.33 7.40
C GLY A 66 -41.02 -35.91 7.11
N ARG A 67 -39.98 -35.07 7.14
CA ARG A 67 -38.64 -35.38 6.61
C ARG A 67 -37.79 -36.38 7.42
N ASP A 68 -38.31 -37.02 8.47
CA ASP A 68 -37.55 -37.97 9.31
C ASP A 68 -37.84 -39.43 8.93
N ARG A 69 -36.99 -39.98 8.08
CA ARG A 69 -37.31 -41.13 7.22
C ARG A 69 -36.71 -42.49 7.63
N VAL A 70 -36.04 -42.64 8.78
CA VAL A 70 -35.40 -43.93 9.19
C VAL A 70 -36.15 -44.66 10.31
N VAL A 71 -36.29 -45.99 10.15
CA VAL A 71 -37.07 -46.88 11.05
C VAL A 71 -36.48 -46.99 12.45
N ARG A 72 -35.15 -46.88 12.61
CA ARG A 72 -34.48 -46.82 13.91
C ARG A 72 -33.51 -45.65 13.93
N PRO A 73 -33.47 -44.83 14.98
CA PRO A 73 -32.46 -43.80 15.11
C PRO A 73 -31.09 -44.43 15.38
N ILE A 74 -30.03 -43.79 14.87
CA ILE A 74 -28.66 -44.06 15.32
C ILE A 74 -28.30 -43.10 16.45
N HIS A 75 -27.40 -43.50 17.34
CA HIS A 75 -26.95 -42.66 18.45
C HIS A 75 -25.50 -42.25 18.23
N ILE A 76 -25.26 -40.96 18.00
CA ILE A 76 -23.93 -40.39 17.83
C ILE A 76 -23.67 -39.42 18.97
N PHE A 77 -22.59 -39.64 19.72
CA PHE A 77 -22.23 -38.86 20.91
C PHE A 77 -23.34 -38.76 21.98
N GLY A 78 -24.24 -39.75 22.03
CA GLY A 78 -25.38 -39.75 22.95
C GLY A 78 -26.61 -38.99 22.45
N VAL A 79 -26.57 -38.46 21.21
CA VAL A 79 -27.68 -37.76 20.57
C VAL A 79 -28.35 -38.68 19.53
N GLU A 80 -29.67 -38.66 19.51
CA GLU A 80 -30.49 -39.39 18.55
C GLU A 80 -30.43 -38.71 17.17
N VAL A 81 -30.07 -39.48 16.13
CA VAL A 81 -29.92 -39.01 14.75
C VAL A 81 -30.82 -39.82 13.83
N ARG A 82 -31.69 -39.11 13.10
CA ARG A 82 -32.67 -39.67 12.15
C ARG A 82 -32.58 -39.11 10.73
N SER A 83 -31.64 -38.20 10.48
CA SER A 83 -31.47 -37.58 9.18
C SER A 83 -30.00 -37.22 8.96
N LEU A 84 -29.61 -37.04 7.70
CA LEU A 84 -28.26 -36.59 7.36
C LEU A 84 -28.00 -35.18 7.91
N GLU A 85 -29.04 -34.33 7.90
CA GLU A 85 -28.98 -32.97 8.42
C GLU A 85 -28.66 -32.99 9.93
N LYS A 86 -29.33 -33.87 10.69
CA LYS A 86 -29.07 -34.04 12.11
C LYS A 86 -27.71 -34.67 12.39
N LEU A 87 -27.25 -35.58 11.53
CA LEU A 87 -25.88 -36.12 11.62
C LEU A 87 -24.85 -34.99 11.45
N GLY A 88 -25.04 -34.13 10.44
CA GLY A 88 -24.21 -32.96 10.21
C GLY A 88 -24.16 -32.02 11.42
N GLU A 89 -25.31 -31.72 12.01
CA GLU A 89 -25.43 -30.89 13.23
C GLU A 89 -24.68 -31.50 14.42
N VAL A 90 -24.91 -32.77 14.73
CA VAL A 90 -24.27 -33.46 15.87
C VAL A 90 -22.75 -33.51 15.71
N LEU A 91 -22.26 -33.77 14.49
CA LEU A 91 -20.83 -33.73 14.18
C LEU A 91 -20.27 -32.30 14.33
N TYR A 92 -21.00 -31.30 13.84
CA TYR A 92 -20.60 -29.90 13.86
C TYR A 92 -20.45 -29.34 15.29
N GLU A 93 -21.38 -29.69 16.18
CA GLU A 93 -21.35 -29.27 17.58
C GLU A 93 -20.24 -29.95 18.39
N ASN A 94 -19.85 -31.18 18.01
CA ASN A 94 -18.89 -32.00 18.75
C ASN A 94 -17.54 -32.13 18.01
N GLN A 95 -16.98 -31.02 17.54
CA GLN A 95 -15.82 -30.99 16.64
C GLN A 95 -14.65 -31.91 17.06
N VAL A 96 -14.24 -31.91 18.33
CA VAL A 96 -13.09 -32.70 18.80
C VAL A 96 -13.33 -34.20 18.64
N LYS A 97 -14.55 -34.67 18.95
CA LYS A 97 -14.92 -36.09 18.79
C LYS A 97 -15.17 -36.41 17.33
N ALA A 98 -15.85 -35.52 16.60
CA ALA A 98 -16.14 -35.68 15.18
C ALA A 98 -14.86 -35.82 14.35
N LEU A 99 -13.83 -35.02 14.63
CA LEU A 99 -12.53 -35.13 13.95
C LEU A 99 -11.91 -36.53 14.06
N LYS A 100 -12.01 -37.18 15.24
CA LYS A 100 -11.52 -38.55 15.45
C LYS A 100 -12.35 -39.58 14.67
N TYR A 101 -13.68 -39.46 14.70
CA TYR A 101 -14.56 -40.37 13.97
C TYR A 101 -14.38 -40.25 12.45
N LEU A 102 -14.08 -39.05 11.96
CA LEU A 102 -13.79 -38.78 10.56
C LEU A 102 -12.34 -39.10 10.16
N GLU A 103 -11.54 -39.75 10.99
CA GLU A 103 -10.28 -40.36 10.53
C GLU A 103 -10.57 -41.59 9.66
N ASP A 104 -11.64 -42.32 9.95
CA ASP A 104 -12.08 -43.50 9.21
C ASP A 104 -13.28 -43.20 8.29
N ALA A 105 -13.11 -43.44 6.99
CA ALA A 105 -14.15 -43.24 5.99
C ALA A 105 -15.31 -44.25 6.13
N VAL A 106 -15.09 -45.41 6.79
CA VAL A 106 -16.12 -46.42 7.03
C VAL A 106 -17.28 -45.85 7.85
N PHE A 107 -16.98 -44.98 8.81
CA PHE A 107 -17.99 -44.28 9.59
C PHE A 107 -19.00 -43.54 8.71
N LEU A 108 -18.51 -42.80 7.71
CA LEU A 108 -19.39 -42.09 6.76
C LEU A 108 -20.18 -43.09 5.92
N LYS A 109 -19.52 -44.11 5.39
CA LYS A 109 -20.16 -45.12 4.54
C LYS A 109 -21.39 -45.74 5.22
N GLU A 110 -21.22 -46.24 6.43
CA GLU A 110 -22.27 -46.97 7.15
C GLU A 110 -23.43 -46.05 7.54
N ASN A 111 -23.11 -44.91 8.14
CA ASN A 111 -24.13 -44.01 8.69
C ASN A 111 -24.86 -43.23 7.59
N VAL A 112 -24.15 -42.79 6.54
CA VAL A 112 -24.80 -42.08 5.42
C VAL A 112 -25.69 -43.03 4.66
N THR A 113 -25.21 -44.23 4.28
CA THR A 113 -26.02 -45.22 3.55
C THR A 113 -27.29 -45.57 4.32
N TYR A 114 -27.20 -45.71 5.64
CA TYR A 114 -28.37 -45.99 6.47
C TYR A 114 -29.36 -44.82 6.49
N LEU A 115 -28.87 -43.61 6.79
CA LEU A 115 -29.71 -42.41 6.91
C LEU A 115 -30.26 -41.92 5.57
N SER A 116 -29.64 -42.28 4.44
CA SER A 116 -30.06 -41.94 3.07
C SER A 116 -30.97 -43.00 2.42
N HIS A 117 -31.49 -43.96 3.19
CA HIS A 117 -32.33 -45.07 2.70
C HIS A 117 -31.64 -45.98 1.68
N GLN A 118 -30.40 -46.39 1.98
CA GLN A 118 -29.57 -47.24 1.12
C GLN A 118 -29.13 -46.54 -0.18
N ASN A 119 -29.08 -45.19 -0.21
CA ASN A 119 -28.46 -44.46 -1.31
C ASN A 119 -26.94 -44.53 -1.17
N VAL A 120 -26.35 -45.53 -1.84
CA VAL A 120 -24.91 -45.81 -1.85
C VAL A 120 -24.13 -44.71 -2.59
N ASP A 121 -24.70 -44.12 -3.65
CA ASP A 121 -24.03 -43.09 -4.44
C ASP A 121 -23.73 -41.85 -3.57
N GLN A 122 -24.69 -41.43 -2.75
CA GLN A 122 -24.50 -40.32 -1.82
C GLN A 122 -23.44 -40.62 -0.74
N ALA A 123 -23.35 -41.87 -0.28
CA ALA A 123 -22.31 -42.30 0.65
C ALA A 123 -20.93 -42.31 -0.03
N MET A 124 -20.87 -42.76 -1.29
CA MET A 124 -19.65 -42.74 -2.09
C MET A 124 -19.15 -41.31 -2.34
N GLU A 125 -20.03 -40.37 -2.68
CA GLU A 125 -19.68 -38.95 -2.84
C GLU A 125 -19.04 -38.37 -1.57
N LEU A 126 -19.58 -38.69 -0.39
CA LEU A 126 -19.01 -38.25 0.89
C LEU A 126 -17.67 -38.92 1.21
N MET A 127 -17.49 -40.19 0.83
CA MET A 127 -16.21 -40.89 0.97
C MET A 127 -15.12 -40.35 0.03
N GLU A 128 -15.49 -40.00 -1.20
CA GLU A 128 -14.58 -39.34 -2.16
C GLU A 128 -14.18 -37.95 -1.66
N LEU A 129 -15.14 -37.18 -1.11
CA LEU A 129 -14.88 -35.90 -0.47
C LEU A 129 -13.95 -36.05 0.74
N HIS A 130 -14.14 -37.09 1.57
CA HIS A 130 -13.23 -37.42 2.67
C HIS A 130 -11.81 -37.70 2.19
N SER A 131 -11.68 -38.51 1.13
CA SER A 131 -10.38 -38.95 0.60
C SER A 131 -9.62 -37.84 -0.13
N SER A 132 -10.33 -36.92 -0.77
CA SER A 132 -9.74 -35.85 -1.59
C SER A 132 -9.12 -34.71 -0.76
N GLU A 133 -9.63 -34.44 0.45
CA GLU A 133 -9.14 -33.35 1.29
C GLU A 133 -8.14 -33.83 2.35
N ARG A 134 -6.86 -33.44 2.24
CA ARG A 134 -5.81 -33.86 3.18
C ARG A 134 -5.91 -33.15 4.53
N ASN A 135 -6.37 -31.90 4.57
CA ASN A 135 -6.46 -31.16 5.82
C ASN A 135 -7.69 -31.62 6.62
N SER A 136 -7.47 -32.19 7.80
CA SER A 136 -8.54 -32.77 8.63
C SER A 136 -9.63 -31.75 9.00
N LYS A 137 -9.28 -30.49 9.26
CA LYS A 137 -10.26 -29.43 9.56
C LYS A 137 -11.06 -29.02 8.33
N LYS A 138 -10.42 -28.82 7.17
CA LYS A 138 -11.13 -28.55 5.90
C LYS A 138 -12.06 -29.71 5.55
N ARG A 139 -11.59 -30.94 5.71
CA ARG A 139 -12.36 -32.18 5.46
C ARG A 139 -13.60 -32.23 6.37
N PHE A 140 -13.42 -32.04 7.66
CA PHE A 140 -14.52 -31.96 8.63
C PHE A 140 -15.57 -30.94 8.22
N LEU A 141 -15.18 -29.71 7.89
CA LEU A 141 -16.13 -28.67 7.47
C LEU A 141 -16.84 -29.04 6.17
N LYS A 142 -16.11 -29.53 5.15
CA LYS A 142 -16.71 -29.96 3.89
C LYS A 142 -17.77 -31.05 4.10
N ILE A 143 -17.50 -32.01 4.97
CA ILE A 143 -18.43 -33.09 5.33
C ILE A 143 -19.65 -32.52 6.07
N CYS A 144 -19.44 -31.71 7.11
CA CYS A 144 -20.55 -31.15 7.89
C CYS A 144 -21.50 -30.31 7.03
N TYR A 145 -20.95 -29.42 6.18
CA TYR A 145 -21.76 -28.60 5.28
C TYR A 145 -22.36 -29.37 4.11
N GLN A 146 -21.79 -30.51 3.71
CA GLN A 146 -22.41 -31.40 2.72
C GLN A 146 -23.59 -32.17 3.33
N LEU A 147 -23.49 -32.57 4.59
CA LEU A 147 -24.57 -33.22 5.33
C LEU A 147 -25.68 -32.24 5.70
N ASN A 148 -25.32 -30.99 6.02
CA ASN A 148 -26.26 -29.94 6.39
C ASN A 148 -25.74 -28.56 5.93
N ALA A 149 -26.25 -28.08 4.80
CA ALA A 149 -25.88 -26.76 4.26
C ALA A 149 -26.38 -25.60 5.13
N GLU A 150 -27.36 -25.83 6.01
CA GLU A 150 -27.96 -24.82 6.89
C GLU A 150 -27.17 -24.60 8.19
N LEU A 151 -26.02 -25.25 8.36
CA LEU A 151 -25.14 -24.99 9.50
C LEU A 151 -24.57 -23.54 9.45
N PRO A 152 -24.46 -22.88 10.63
CA PRO A 152 -23.90 -21.54 10.71
C PRO A 152 -22.37 -21.58 10.61
N PHE A 153 -21.76 -20.51 10.11
CA PHE A 153 -20.31 -20.32 10.15
C PHE A 153 -19.86 -19.88 11.54
N LYS A 154 -18.84 -20.54 12.10
CA LYS A 154 -18.31 -20.23 13.42
C LYS A 154 -16.98 -19.50 13.38
N VAL A 155 -16.89 -18.41 14.12
CA VAL A 155 -15.66 -17.66 14.38
C VAL A 155 -15.58 -17.41 15.89
N GLY A 156 -14.60 -18.02 16.55
CA GLY A 156 -14.59 -18.08 18.02
C GLY A 156 -15.84 -18.79 18.54
N GLU A 157 -16.54 -18.14 19.47
CA GLU A 157 -17.83 -18.58 20.03
C GLU A 157 -19.04 -18.10 19.20
N GLU A 158 -18.83 -17.14 18.30
CA GLU A 158 -19.90 -16.53 17.51
C GLU A 158 -20.30 -17.39 16.32
N SER A 159 -21.60 -17.37 15.99
CA SER A 159 -22.21 -18.18 14.93
C SER A 159 -23.02 -17.33 13.97
N PHE A 160 -22.75 -17.46 12.67
CA PHE A 160 -23.33 -16.63 11.61
C PHE A 160 -24.13 -17.48 10.63
N SER A 161 -25.40 -17.15 10.42
CA SER A 161 -26.27 -17.83 9.45
C SER A 161 -26.16 -17.25 8.03
N ASN A 162 -25.59 -16.05 7.89
CA ASN A 162 -25.45 -15.35 6.61
C ASN A 162 -24.18 -14.49 6.59
N ILE A 163 -23.71 -14.18 5.38
CA ILE A 163 -22.46 -13.41 5.18
C ILE A 163 -22.59 -11.98 5.67
N LYS A 164 -23.76 -11.35 5.52
CA LYS A 164 -23.97 -9.98 5.99
C LYS A 164 -23.71 -9.87 7.49
N GLY A 165 -24.29 -10.76 8.30
CA GLY A 165 -24.06 -10.79 9.75
C GLY A 165 -22.60 -11.04 10.12
N LEU A 166 -21.89 -11.88 9.36
CA LEU A 166 -20.45 -12.09 9.53
C LEU A 166 -19.65 -10.79 9.26
N LEU A 167 -19.98 -10.09 8.18
CA LEU A 167 -19.30 -8.84 7.81
C LEU A 167 -19.64 -7.70 8.78
N ASP A 168 -20.90 -7.57 9.19
CA ASP A 168 -21.37 -6.61 10.20
C ASP A 168 -20.62 -6.81 11.54
N TRP A 169 -20.35 -8.07 11.91
CA TRP A 169 -19.52 -8.38 13.08
C TRP A 169 -18.05 -8.02 12.86
N GLY A 170 -17.50 -8.29 11.67
CA GLY A 170 -16.15 -7.85 11.30
C GLY A 170 -15.95 -6.34 11.37
N TRP A 171 -17.01 -5.55 11.20
CA TRP A 171 -16.95 -4.11 11.37
C TRP A 171 -16.79 -3.72 12.85
N MET A 172 -17.27 -4.50 13.82
CA MET A 172 -17.20 -4.11 15.23
C MET A 172 -15.77 -3.85 15.75
N GLY A 173 -14.74 -4.36 15.07
CA GLY A 173 -13.34 -4.06 15.37
C GLY A 173 -12.34 -4.79 14.48
N ILE A 174 -11.10 -4.30 14.47
CA ILE A 174 -10.01 -4.85 13.64
C ILE A 174 -9.66 -6.30 13.99
N ASP A 175 -9.80 -6.70 15.25
CA ASP A 175 -9.52 -8.06 15.68
C ASP A 175 -10.53 -9.03 15.04
N PHE A 176 -11.81 -8.68 15.05
CA PHE A 176 -12.87 -9.46 14.41
C PHE A 176 -12.68 -9.54 12.90
N PHE A 177 -12.34 -8.42 12.25
CA PHE A 177 -11.99 -8.40 10.82
C PHE A 177 -10.82 -9.35 10.50
N SER A 178 -9.79 -9.32 11.34
CA SER A 178 -8.60 -10.16 11.21
C SER A 178 -8.91 -11.64 11.44
N GLU A 179 -9.83 -11.98 12.35
CA GLU A 179 -10.31 -13.36 12.54
C GLU A 179 -11.06 -13.89 11.31
N ILE A 180 -11.92 -13.07 10.69
CA ILE A 180 -12.61 -13.44 9.46
C ILE A 180 -11.58 -13.68 8.35
N TYR A 181 -10.60 -12.78 8.19
CA TYR A 181 -9.52 -12.95 7.23
C TYR A 181 -8.76 -14.25 7.46
N ASN A 182 -8.40 -14.57 8.71
CA ASN A 182 -7.68 -15.79 9.04
C ASN A 182 -8.48 -17.04 8.64
N LYS A 183 -9.81 -17.04 8.80
CA LYS A 183 -10.67 -18.15 8.33
C LYS A 183 -10.74 -18.23 6.81
N PHE A 184 -10.73 -17.09 6.12
CA PHE A 184 -10.67 -17.04 4.66
C PHE A 184 -9.32 -17.53 4.12
N ALA A 185 -8.21 -17.09 4.72
CA ALA A 185 -6.86 -17.45 4.30
C ALA A 185 -6.58 -18.95 4.44
N ILE A 186 -7.25 -19.63 5.38
CA ILE A 186 -7.20 -21.10 5.51
C ILE A 186 -8.32 -21.82 4.78
N GLY A 187 -9.05 -21.16 3.88
CA GLY A 187 -10.06 -21.79 3.02
C GLY A 187 -11.39 -22.16 3.69
N HIS A 188 -11.61 -21.83 4.96
CA HIS A 188 -12.81 -22.25 5.69
C HIS A 188 -14.06 -21.49 5.23
N LEU A 189 -13.92 -20.18 4.96
CA LEU A 189 -15.03 -19.34 4.53
C LEU A 189 -15.55 -19.77 3.14
N GLN A 190 -14.63 -20.12 2.24
CA GLN A 190 -14.92 -20.62 0.90
C GLN A 190 -15.71 -21.92 0.95
N ILE A 191 -15.36 -22.85 1.85
CA ILE A 191 -16.09 -24.11 2.04
C ILE A 191 -17.54 -23.83 2.43
N TRP A 192 -17.77 -22.90 3.36
CA TRP A 192 -19.13 -22.53 3.76
C TRP A 192 -19.93 -21.92 2.61
N ILE A 193 -19.32 -20.98 1.89
CA ILE A 193 -19.96 -20.28 0.77
C ILE A 193 -20.30 -21.24 -0.37
N HIS A 194 -19.39 -22.14 -0.73
CA HIS A 194 -19.61 -23.15 -1.78
C HIS A 194 -20.79 -24.07 -1.50
N ARG A 195 -21.09 -24.34 -0.22
CA ARG A 195 -22.17 -25.27 0.15
C ARG A 195 -23.50 -24.56 0.40
N ARG A 196 -23.46 -23.36 0.98
CA ARG A 196 -24.67 -22.65 1.40
C ARG A 196 -25.15 -21.59 0.40
N PHE A 197 -24.25 -20.94 -0.33
CA PHE A 197 -24.56 -19.75 -1.13
C PHE A 197 -24.13 -19.91 -2.59
N ASN A 198 -24.86 -20.73 -3.36
CA ASN A 198 -24.57 -21.01 -4.77
C ASN A 198 -24.36 -19.75 -5.63
N VAL A 199 -25.13 -18.68 -5.36
CA VAL A 199 -25.06 -17.41 -6.11
C VAL A 199 -23.73 -16.68 -5.90
N LEU A 200 -23.08 -16.88 -4.76
CA LEU A 200 -21.85 -16.16 -4.38
C LEU A 200 -20.57 -16.91 -4.79
N ILE A 201 -20.70 -18.14 -5.29
CA ILE A 201 -19.57 -18.96 -5.75
C ILE A 201 -18.79 -18.25 -6.87
N THR A 202 -19.49 -17.56 -7.77
CA THR A 202 -18.88 -16.85 -8.91
C THR A 202 -18.06 -15.63 -8.48
N ILE A 203 -18.26 -15.15 -7.25
CA ILE A 203 -17.57 -13.99 -6.67
C ILE A 203 -16.35 -14.43 -5.85
N LEU A 204 -16.28 -15.71 -5.47
CA LEU A 204 -15.14 -16.23 -4.73
C LEU A 204 -13.86 -16.12 -5.58
N PRO A 205 -12.81 -15.49 -5.05
CA PRO A 205 -11.53 -15.43 -5.73
C PRO A 205 -10.87 -16.81 -5.75
N SER A 206 -10.02 -17.05 -6.74
CA SER A 206 -9.26 -18.31 -6.84
C SER A 206 -8.12 -18.41 -5.82
N GLY A 207 -7.67 -17.27 -5.27
CA GLY A 207 -6.61 -17.20 -4.27
C GLY A 207 -7.10 -17.06 -2.83
N GLU A 208 -6.18 -17.24 -1.88
CA GLU A 208 -6.41 -17.13 -0.43
C GLU A 208 -5.66 -15.93 0.19
N SER A 209 -5.17 -14.98 -0.63
CA SER A 209 -4.39 -13.83 -0.15
C SER A 209 -5.25 -12.76 0.51
N PHE A 210 -4.62 -11.83 1.26
CA PHE A 210 -5.34 -10.67 1.81
C PHE A 210 -6.00 -9.82 0.72
N ARG A 211 -5.32 -9.70 -0.43
CA ARG A 211 -5.85 -9.00 -1.60
C ARG A 211 -7.13 -9.66 -2.12
N ASP A 212 -7.14 -10.99 -2.20
CA ASP A 212 -8.30 -11.78 -2.62
C ASP A 212 -9.46 -11.61 -1.63
N PHE A 213 -9.16 -11.59 -0.32
CA PHE A 213 -10.14 -11.37 0.73
C PHE A 213 -10.81 -9.99 0.61
N LEU A 214 -10.03 -8.94 0.42
CA LEU A 214 -10.57 -7.59 0.21
C LEU A 214 -11.42 -7.51 -1.05
N TYR A 215 -10.96 -8.12 -2.15
CA TYR A 215 -11.75 -8.18 -3.39
C TYR A 215 -13.10 -8.85 -3.15
N PHE A 216 -13.11 -9.97 -2.43
CA PHE A 216 -14.34 -10.67 -2.06
C PHE A 216 -15.29 -9.79 -1.23
N ILE A 217 -14.80 -9.18 -0.14
CA ILE A 217 -15.62 -8.34 0.75
C ILE A 217 -16.24 -7.18 -0.02
N TYR A 218 -15.42 -6.39 -0.74
CA TYR A 218 -15.91 -5.20 -1.43
C TYR A 218 -16.71 -5.50 -2.69
N THR A 219 -16.71 -6.75 -3.17
CA THR A 219 -17.64 -7.19 -4.22
C THR A 219 -19.01 -7.52 -3.65
N ILE A 220 -19.09 -8.05 -2.42
CA ILE A 220 -20.37 -8.32 -1.74
C ILE A 220 -20.97 -7.05 -1.15
N GLU A 221 -20.15 -6.26 -0.45
CA GLU A 221 -20.56 -5.02 0.22
C GLU A 221 -19.61 -3.89 -0.18
N PRO A 222 -19.89 -3.16 -1.27
CA PRO A 222 -19.06 -2.05 -1.72
C PRO A 222 -18.93 -0.93 -0.69
N ASN A 223 -19.91 -0.80 0.23
CA ASN A 223 -19.87 0.20 1.29
C ASN A 223 -19.13 -0.27 2.54
N TYR A 224 -18.47 -1.43 2.50
CA TYR A 224 -17.70 -1.90 3.64
C TYR A 224 -16.58 -0.88 3.98
N PRO A 225 -16.33 -0.62 5.27
CA PRO A 225 -15.25 0.27 5.70
C PRO A 225 -13.87 -0.28 5.35
N PHE A 226 -12.90 0.62 5.17
CA PHE A 226 -11.51 0.27 4.92
C PHE A 226 -10.65 0.56 6.14
N TYR A 227 -9.71 -0.34 6.43
CA TYR A 227 -8.74 -0.17 7.50
C TYR A 227 -7.39 0.26 6.91
N VAL A 228 -6.80 1.30 7.50
CA VAL A 228 -5.37 1.58 7.37
C VAL A 228 -4.77 1.42 8.76
N GLU A 229 -3.91 0.41 8.91
CA GLU A 229 -3.49 -0.07 10.23
C GLU A 229 -4.71 -0.34 11.13
N SER A 230 -4.86 0.35 12.26
CA SER A 230 -5.98 0.21 13.21
C SER A 230 -7.09 1.25 13.03
N GLU A 231 -6.95 2.17 12.06
CA GLU A 231 -7.92 3.23 11.83
C GLU A 231 -8.93 2.86 10.74
N LEU A 232 -10.20 3.17 11.00
CA LEU A 232 -11.33 2.86 10.13
C LEU A 232 -11.75 4.05 9.26
N PHE A 233 -11.96 3.82 7.98
CA PHE A 233 -12.39 4.83 7.00
C PHE A 233 -13.67 4.39 6.30
N LEU A 234 -14.70 5.23 6.34
CA LEU A 234 -16.00 4.94 5.74
C LEU A 234 -16.09 5.43 4.30
N GLN A 235 -15.39 6.53 3.99
CA GLN A 235 -15.39 7.16 2.68
C GLN A 235 -13.97 7.57 2.27
N PRO A 236 -13.65 7.60 0.96
CA PRO A 236 -12.34 8.06 0.49
C PRO A 236 -11.96 9.47 0.95
N GLY A 237 -12.95 10.36 1.12
CA GLY A 237 -12.72 11.70 1.66
C GLY A 237 -12.24 11.73 3.11
N ASP A 238 -12.52 10.68 3.90
CA ASP A 238 -12.03 10.55 5.28
C ASP A 238 -10.51 10.36 5.30
N LEU A 239 -9.96 9.62 4.32
CA LEU A 239 -8.51 9.47 4.16
C LEU A 239 -7.83 10.81 3.92
N VAL A 240 -8.42 11.65 3.05
CA VAL A 240 -7.90 12.99 2.75
C VAL A 240 -7.94 13.87 4.01
N THR A 241 -9.06 13.83 4.73
CA THR A 241 -9.22 14.61 5.97
C THR A 241 -8.23 14.18 7.04
N ARG A 242 -8.00 12.87 7.20
CA ARG A 242 -7.04 12.30 8.16
C ARG A 242 -5.60 12.63 7.79
N ALA A 243 -5.23 12.47 6.52
CA ALA A 243 -3.89 12.75 6.02
C ALA A 243 -3.50 14.23 6.10
N LYS A 244 -4.48 15.15 6.02
CA LYS A 244 -4.27 16.60 6.23
C LYS A 244 -3.99 17.00 7.67
N ARG A 245 -4.25 16.12 8.65
CA ARG A 245 -4.11 16.45 10.07
C ARG A 245 -2.83 15.93 10.67
N ASP A 246 -2.28 14.84 10.15
CA ASP A 246 -1.11 14.22 10.75
C ASP A 246 -0.27 13.47 9.70
N ALA A 247 1.01 13.84 9.64
CA ALA A 247 1.99 13.32 8.70
C ALA A 247 2.37 11.86 8.97
N THR A 248 2.23 11.37 10.20
CA THR A 248 2.59 9.98 10.53
C THR A 248 1.73 8.96 9.79
N PHE A 249 0.51 9.35 9.42
CA PHE A 249 -0.43 8.54 8.62
C PHE A 249 -0.01 8.32 7.16
N TRP A 250 0.92 9.13 6.62
CA TRP A 250 1.26 9.09 5.20
C TRP A 250 1.98 7.80 4.80
N LEU A 251 2.91 7.30 5.63
CA LEU A 251 3.61 6.05 5.33
C LEU A 251 2.70 4.82 5.41
N PRO A 252 1.83 4.66 6.43
CA PRO A 252 0.78 3.64 6.44
C PRO A 252 -0.13 3.70 5.21
N LEU A 253 -0.57 4.89 4.81
CA LEU A 253 -1.42 5.08 3.63
C LEU A 253 -0.69 4.66 2.35
N PHE A 254 0.59 5.01 2.22
CA PHE A 254 1.42 4.57 1.11
C PHE A 254 1.60 3.05 1.09
N ALA A 255 1.81 2.41 2.23
CA ALA A 255 1.92 0.95 2.31
C ALA A 255 0.62 0.25 1.88
N ALA A 256 -0.54 0.78 2.27
CA ALA A 256 -1.83 0.27 1.85
C ALA A 256 -2.02 0.36 0.32
N LEU A 257 -1.51 1.42 -0.30
CA LEU A 257 -1.46 1.61 -1.74
C LEU A 257 -0.46 0.66 -2.43
N ASP A 258 0.78 0.57 -1.94
CA ASP A 258 1.86 -0.26 -2.52
C ASP A 258 1.49 -1.76 -2.51
N HIS A 259 0.75 -2.21 -1.49
CA HIS A 259 0.22 -3.56 -1.41
C HIS A 259 -1.08 -3.77 -2.24
N GLY A 260 -1.60 -2.74 -2.91
CA GLY A 260 -2.81 -2.79 -3.72
C GLY A 260 -4.13 -2.92 -2.93
N SER A 261 -4.07 -2.88 -1.61
CA SER A 261 -5.25 -2.99 -0.74
C SER A 261 -6.17 -1.77 -0.85
N LEU A 262 -5.59 -0.58 -0.91
CA LEU A 262 -6.32 0.67 -1.07
C LEU A 262 -6.97 0.75 -2.47
N SER A 263 -6.26 0.30 -3.51
CA SER A 263 -6.76 0.33 -4.88
C SER A 263 -8.05 -0.46 -5.04
N ILE A 264 -8.12 -1.67 -4.46
CA ILE A 264 -9.33 -2.51 -4.51
C ILE A 264 -10.52 -1.80 -3.88
N TRP A 265 -10.31 -1.16 -2.73
CA TRP A 265 -11.39 -0.43 -2.05
C TRP A 265 -11.88 0.75 -2.89
N LEU A 266 -10.95 1.56 -3.41
CA LEU A 266 -11.27 2.73 -4.23
C LEU A 266 -11.97 2.36 -5.55
N GLU A 267 -11.52 1.30 -6.23
CA GLU A 267 -12.17 0.77 -7.44
C GLU A 267 -13.64 0.43 -7.18
N ARG A 268 -13.92 -0.28 -6.06
CA ARG A 268 -15.27 -0.69 -5.68
C ARG A 268 -16.16 0.46 -5.21
N ARG A 269 -15.55 1.57 -4.78
CA ARG A 269 -16.23 2.85 -4.50
C ARG A 269 -16.47 3.71 -5.74
N GLY A 270 -16.20 3.18 -6.95
CA GLY A 270 -16.42 3.90 -8.22
C GLY A 270 -15.27 4.82 -8.63
N MET A 271 -14.13 4.78 -7.94
CA MET A 271 -12.94 5.59 -8.25
C MET A 271 -11.93 4.85 -9.14
N GLY A 272 -12.36 3.80 -9.86
CA GLY A 272 -11.49 2.95 -10.67
C GLY A 272 -10.66 3.69 -11.73
N GLU A 273 -11.27 4.65 -12.44
CA GLU A 273 -10.53 5.45 -13.42
C GLU A 273 -9.48 6.36 -12.77
N VAL A 274 -9.81 6.94 -11.61
CA VAL A 274 -8.93 7.84 -10.86
C VAL A 274 -7.71 7.07 -10.37
N ILE A 275 -7.93 5.93 -9.72
CA ILE A 275 -6.83 5.12 -9.18
C ILE A 275 -5.99 4.50 -10.30
N SER A 276 -6.59 4.06 -11.41
CA SER A 276 -5.83 3.55 -12.56
C SER A 276 -4.91 4.60 -13.20
N LYS A 277 -5.38 5.85 -13.31
CA LYS A 277 -4.55 6.97 -13.78
C LYS A 277 -3.41 7.26 -12.81
N PHE A 278 -3.71 7.27 -11.52
CA PHE A 278 -2.72 7.48 -10.47
C PHE A 278 -1.66 6.36 -10.44
N GLU A 279 -2.06 5.09 -10.52
CA GLU A 279 -1.13 3.95 -10.51
C GLU A 279 -0.18 3.98 -11.70
N LYS A 280 -0.66 4.37 -12.89
CA LYS A 280 0.19 4.57 -14.07
C LYS A 280 1.24 5.66 -13.82
N TYR A 281 0.83 6.77 -13.21
CA TYR A 281 1.75 7.85 -12.84
C TYR A 281 2.77 7.39 -11.79
N ALA A 282 2.30 6.71 -10.73
CA ALA A 282 3.15 6.19 -9.66
C ALA A 282 4.18 5.18 -10.17
N ALA A 283 3.77 4.26 -11.05
CA ALA A 283 4.67 3.30 -11.70
C ALA A 283 5.76 3.99 -12.53
N GLY A 284 5.42 5.09 -13.23
CA GLY A 284 6.39 5.88 -13.98
C GLY A 284 7.46 6.54 -13.09
N LEU A 285 7.06 7.05 -11.92
CA LEU A 285 8.01 7.62 -10.95
C LEU A 285 8.87 6.54 -10.28
N LEU A 286 8.26 5.44 -9.84
CA LEU A 286 8.98 4.33 -9.18
C LEU A 286 9.99 3.64 -10.11
N ALA A 287 9.80 3.73 -11.43
CA ALA A 287 10.77 3.23 -12.41
C ALA A 287 11.99 4.14 -12.61
N THR A 288 11.86 5.44 -12.32
CA THR A 288 12.91 6.45 -12.58
C THR A 288 13.63 6.90 -11.31
N GLU A 289 12.97 6.82 -10.16
CA GLU A 289 13.48 7.27 -8.87
C GLU A 289 13.71 6.09 -7.90
N LYS A 290 14.77 6.17 -7.08
CA LYS A 290 15.00 5.19 -6.02
C LYS A 290 13.94 5.33 -4.93
N LYS A 291 13.38 4.21 -4.45
CA LYS A 291 12.43 4.18 -3.33
C LYS A 291 13.02 4.90 -2.11
N SER A 292 12.35 5.95 -1.66
CA SER A 292 12.73 6.81 -0.53
C SER A 292 11.46 7.30 0.16
N GLU A 293 11.58 7.72 1.44
CA GLU A 293 10.44 8.30 2.16
C GLU A 293 9.91 9.57 1.48
N GLU A 294 10.79 10.38 0.89
CA GLU A 294 10.40 11.57 0.14
C GLU A 294 9.55 11.23 -1.08
N LEU A 295 9.90 10.15 -1.80
CA LEU A 295 9.09 9.66 -2.93
C LEU A 295 7.75 9.13 -2.45
N SER A 296 7.72 8.33 -1.36
CA SER A 296 6.48 7.84 -0.77
C SER A 296 5.54 8.99 -0.38
N ARG A 297 6.07 10.06 0.21
CA ARG A 297 5.28 11.25 0.56
C ARG A 297 4.80 12.02 -0.67
N ASN A 298 5.64 12.14 -1.70
CA ASN A 298 5.21 12.73 -2.96
C ASN A 298 4.04 11.96 -3.56
N LEU A 299 4.12 10.63 -3.58
CA LEU A 299 3.05 9.78 -4.10
C LEU A 299 1.78 9.88 -3.25
N VAL A 300 1.88 9.98 -1.93
CA VAL A 300 0.74 10.24 -1.07
C VAL A 300 0.12 11.60 -1.37
N GLN A 301 0.90 12.67 -1.45
CA GLN A 301 0.40 14.00 -1.82
C GLN A 301 -0.36 13.96 -3.16
N LYS A 302 0.19 13.29 -4.18
CA LYS A 302 -0.47 13.09 -5.48
C LYS A 302 -1.73 12.23 -5.41
N LEU A 303 -1.75 11.23 -4.54
CA LEU A 303 -2.95 10.42 -4.29
C LEU A 303 -4.05 11.29 -3.67
N LEU A 304 -3.73 12.10 -2.67
CA LEU A 304 -4.69 12.99 -2.03
C LEU A 304 -5.31 13.96 -3.05
N GLU A 305 -4.50 14.52 -3.95
CA GLU A 305 -4.95 15.38 -5.06
C GLU A 305 -5.90 14.64 -6.01
N ALA A 306 -5.59 13.37 -6.32
CA ALA A 306 -6.46 12.56 -7.17
C ALA A 306 -7.81 12.26 -6.49
N LEU A 307 -7.81 12.04 -5.17
CA LEU A 307 -9.02 11.75 -4.38
C LEU A 307 -9.87 12.99 -4.11
N ALA A 308 -9.27 14.18 -4.05
CA ALA A 308 -9.96 15.44 -3.80
C ALA A 308 -9.45 16.56 -4.74
N PRO A 309 -9.99 16.65 -5.98
CA PRO A 309 -9.52 17.61 -6.98
C PRO A 309 -9.69 19.08 -6.59
N ASP A 310 -10.68 19.40 -5.75
CA ASP A 310 -10.96 20.77 -5.28
C ASP A 310 -10.02 21.22 -4.15
N MET A 311 -9.08 20.37 -3.75
CA MET A 311 -8.10 20.69 -2.72
C MET A 311 -7.08 21.72 -3.23
N GLU A 312 -6.78 22.72 -2.39
CA GLU A 312 -5.65 23.61 -2.63
C GLU A 312 -4.35 22.81 -2.73
N VAL A 313 -3.67 22.96 -3.87
CA VAL A 313 -2.37 22.34 -4.11
C VAL A 313 -1.27 23.10 -3.38
N PRO A 314 -0.22 22.42 -2.90
CA PRO A 314 0.87 23.07 -2.21
C PRO A 314 1.58 24.15 -3.04
N ASP A 315 1.74 25.34 -2.47
CA ASP A 315 2.32 26.53 -3.09
C ASP A 315 3.54 27.04 -2.30
N LEU A 316 4.53 27.59 -3.01
CA LEU A 316 5.76 28.13 -2.44
C LEU A 316 5.87 29.64 -2.69
N SER A 317 6.29 30.38 -1.67
CA SER A 317 6.79 31.74 -1.81
C SER A 317 8.28 31.81 -1.51
N ALA A 318 8.99 32.71 -2.20
CA ALA A 318 10.34 33.11 -1.84
C ALA A 318 10.27 34.49 -1.17
N ALA A 319 11.02 34.68 -0.09
CA ALA A 319 11.04 35.97 0.62
C ALA A 319 11.67 37.12 -0.20
N VAL A 320 12.24 36.84 -1.38
CA VAL A 320 12.99 37.80 -2.18
C VAL A 320 12.44 37.84 -3.60
N GLU A 321 11.99 39.01 -4.03
CA GLU A 321 11.49 39.24 -5.38
C GLU A 321 12.62 39.48 -6.40
N LYS A 322 13.73 40.08 -5.97
CA LYS A 322 14.89 40.38 -6.83
C LYS A 322 16.20 40.37 -6.04
N LEU A 323 17.23 39.79 -6.63
CA LEU A 323 18.59 39.73 -6.07
C LEU A 323 19.54 40.60 -6.89
N SER A 324 20.26 41.52 -6.25
CA SER A 324 21.23 42.40 -6.92
C SER A 324 22.50 42.54 -6.10
N PHE A 325 23.60 42.03 -6.66
CA PHE A 325 24.93 42.08 -6.08
C PHE A 325 25.90 42.71 -7.08
N LEU A 326 25.98 44.04 -7.07
CA LEU A 326 26.71 44.80 -8.08
C LEU A 326 28.19 45.07 -7.75
N ASN A 327 28.60 44.78 -6.51
CA ASN A 327 29.92 45.13 -5.99
C ASN A 327 30.57 43.93 -5.26
N ILE A 328 30.57 42.73 -5.89
CA ILE A 328 31.23 41.56 -5.30
C ILE A 328 32.75 41.71 -5.45
N GLN A 329 33.49 41.62 -4.34
CA GLN A 329 34.95 41.81 -4.30
C GLN A 329 35.62 40.68 -3.50
N ASP A 330 36.70 40.12 -4.06
CA ASP A 330 37.72 39.22 -3.47
C ASP A 330 37.29 37.95 -2.71
N LYS A 331 36.14 37.95 -2.04
CA LYS A 331 35.62 36.85 -1.24
C LYS A 331 34.40 36.23 -1.93
N PRO A 332 34.24 34.90 -1.87
CA PRO A 332 33.02 34.26 -2.33
C PRO A 332 31.80 34.83 -1.60
N LEU A 333 30.75 35.14 -2.36
CA LEU A 333 29.46 35.55 -1.82
C LEU A 333 28.68 34.30 -1.42
N PHE A 334 28.17 34.29 -0.21
CA PHE A 334 27.24 33.28 0.29
C PHE A 334 25.97 34.01 0.74
N ASN A 335 24.91 33.92 -0.07
CA ASN A 335 23.65 34.59 0.24
C ASN A 335 22.54 33.57 0.51
N PRO A 336 22.01 33.50 1.75
CA PRO A 336 20.88 32.62 2.07
C PRO A 336 19.58 33.15 1.46
N ILE A 337 18.79 32.26 0.88
CA ILE A 337 17.46 32.53 0.34
C ILE A 337 16.50 31.56 1.02
N VAL A 338 15.46 32.11 1.65
CA VAL A 338 14.44 31.34 2.36
C VAL A 338 13.24 31.15 1.44
N VAL A 339 12.86 29.89 1.26
CA VAL A 339 11.61 29.48 0.60
C VAL A 339 10.65 29.01 1.67
N ARG A 340 9.39 29.40 1.55
CA ARG A 340 8.32 29.04 2.48
C ARG A 340 7.18 28.38 1.73
N LEU A 341 6.58 27.40 2.38
CA LEU A 341 5.34 26.78 1.98
C LEU A 341 4.18 27.68 2.43
N ASN A 342 3.28 28.04 1.52
CA ASN A 342 2.19 29.00 1.80
C ASN A 342 0.95 28.32 2.38
N ASN A 343 0.77 27.03 2.13
CA ASN A 343 -0.39 26.25 2.50
C ASN A 343 0.00 24.81 2.84
N LYS A 344 -0.97 23.97 3.21
CA LYS A 344 -0.69 22.64 3.74
C LYS A 344 -0.26 21.66 2.66
N GLY A 345 0.70 20.80 2.98
CA GLY A 345 1.04 19.62 2.18
C GLY A 345 2.54 19.33 2.14
N PHE A 346 2.95 18.60 1.10
CA PHE A 346 4.33 18.21 0.84
C PHE A 346 4.76 18.65 -0.55
N VAL A 347 5.94 19.27 -0.64
CA VAL A 347 6.50 19.77 -1.91
C VAL A 347 7.95 19.38 -2.05
N ARG A 348 8.29 18.88 -3.24
CA ARG A 348 9.66 18.79 -3.73
C ARG A 348 9.90 19.93 -4.70
N ALA A 349 10.99 20.66 -4.50
CA ALA A 349 11.39 21.75 -5.37
C ALA A 349 12.84 21.55 -5.85
N THR A 350 13.07 21.84 -7.12
CA THR A 350 14.41 21.86 -7.71
C THR A 350 14.77 23.29 -8.04
N VAL A 351 15.89 23.75 -7.50
CA VAL A 351 16.42 25.10 -7.70
C VAL A 351 17.57 25.06 -8.68
N GLY A 352 17.49 25.92 -9.70
CA GLY A 352 18.53 26.05 -10.71
C GLY A 352 18.53 27.42 -11.35
N PHE A 353 19.49 27.65 -12.24
CA PHE A 353 19.51 28.84 -13.09
C PHE A 353 19.00 28.51 -14.49
N GLU A 354 18.43 29.49 -15.17
CA GLU A 354 18.08 29.34 -16.59
C GLU A 354 19.32 29.13 -17.49
N ARG A 355 20.50 29.61 -17.04
CA ARG A 355 21.78 29.45 -17.73
C ARG A 355 22.88 29.20 -16.71
N ASP A 356 23.79 28.30 -17.04
CA ASP A 356 24.97 28.02 -16.22
C ASP A 356 26.03 29.11 -16.42
N ILE A 357 26.49 29.69 -15.31
CA ILE A 357 27.61 30.63 -15.30
C ILE A 357 28.73 30.04 -14.42
N PRO A 358 29.96 29.89 -14.96
CA PRO A 358 31.11 29.47 -14.18
C PRO A 358 31.30 30.33 -12.92
N GLY A 359 31.34 29.70 -11.75
CA GLY A 359 31.48 30.41 -10.48
C GLY A 359 30.17 30.83 -9.82
N VAL A 360 29.00 30.56 -10.39
CA VAL A 360 27.69 30.78 -9.74
C VAL A 360 27.01 29.43 -9.54
N TRP A 361 26.66 29.08 -8.30
CA TRP A 361 25.96 27.82 -8.02
C TRP A 361 25.04 27.90 -6.80
N ILE A 362 24.11 26.96 -6.71
CA ILE A 362 23.14 26.84 -5.62
C ILE A 362 23.46 25.61 -4.77
N SER A 363 23.30 25.73 -3.45
CA SER A 363 23.42 24.60 -2.53
C SER A 363 22.46 24.74 -1.33
N PRO A 364 21.59 23.74 -1.06
CA PRO A 364 21.29 22.56 -1.87
C PRO A 364 20.40 22.88 -3.09
N LYS A 365 20.45 22.05 -4.14
CA LYS A 365 19.59 22.19 -5.35
C LYS A 365 18.19 21.60 -5.17
N ASN A 366 18.08 20.49 -4.46
CA ASN A 366 16.80 19.83 -4.20
C ASN A 366 16.35 20.23 -2.80
N LEU A 367 15.10 20.65 -2.71
CA LEU A 367 14.47 21.13 -1.49
C LEU A 367 13.22 20.31 -1.22
N THR A 368 13.00 19.99 0.05
CA THR A 368 11.82 19.27 0.52
C THR A 368 11.17 20.13 1.60
N LEU A 369 9.90 20.48 1.40
CA LEU A 369 9.10 21.25 2.37
C LEU A 369 7.86 20.47 2.76
N SER A 370 7.48 20.56 4.03
CA SER A 370 6.26 19.94 4.55
C SER A 370 5.71 20.68 5.76
N ASP A 371 4.45 21.10 5.66
CA ASP A 371 3.69 21.73 6.76
C ASP A 371 3.58 20.79 7.98
N LEU A 372 3.11 19.57 7.75
CA LEU A 372 2.81 18.60 8.81
C LEU A 372 4.03 18.09 9.58
N GLU A 373 5.24 18.36 9.09
CA GLU A 373 6.49 18.03 9.78
C GLU A 373 7.20 19.24 10.40
N GLY A 374 6.57 20.42 10.37
CA GLY A 374 7.21 21.66 10.79
C GLY A 374 8.38 22.09 9.90
N LYS A 375 8.46 21.56 8.67
CA LYS A 375 9.43 21.93 7.62
C LYS A 375 8.80 22.89 6.62
N GLU A 376 8.09 23.89 7.13
CA GLU A 376 7.39 24.91 6.34
C GLU A 376 8.37 25.84 5.60
N SER A 377 9.63 25.90 6.03
CA SER A 377 10.64 26.73 5.39
C SER A 377 11.97 26.02 5.26
N VAL A 378 12.66 26.32 4.16
CA VAL A 378 13.99 25.79 3.88
C VAL A 378 14.87 26.91 3.35
N THR A 379 16.12 26.92 3.76
CA THR A 379 17.12 27.89 3.30
C THR A 379 18.07 27.21 2.34
N PHE A 380 18.23 27.79 1.16
CA PHE A 380 19.31 27.43 0.25
C PHE A 380 20.25 28.63 0.04
N HIS A 381 21.45 28.35 -0.43
CA HIS A 381 22.50 29.36 -0.57
C HIS A 381 22.79 29.61 -2.04
N LEU A 382 22.72 30.87 -2.43
CA LEU A 382 23.35 31.38 -3.64
C LEU A 382 24.84 31.58 -3.35
N ASN A 383 25.68 30.88 -4.09
CA ASN A 383 27.13 30.94 -3.97
C ASN A 383 27.70 31.59 -5.23
N VAL A 384 28.58 32.58 -5.04
CA VAL A 384 29.28 33.24 -6.14
C VAL A 384 30.77 33.29 -5.83
N ASP A 385 31.58 32.62 -6.66
CA ASP A 385 33.03 32.72 -6.65
C ASP A 385 33.48 33.83 -7.62
N PRO A 386 33.90 35.00 -7.11
CA PRO A 386 34.27 36.12 -7.96
C PRO A 386 35.54 35.86 -8.79
N SER A 387 36.36 34.86 -8.44
CA SER A 387 37.59 34.55 -9.17
C SER A 387 37.33 33.92 -10.55
N ARG A 388 36.15 33.33 -10.74
CA ARG A 388 35.73 32.65 -11.97
C ARG A 388 34.87 33.52 -12.88
N LEU A 389 34.49 34.71 -12.42
CA LEU A 389 33.67 35.68 -13.16
C LEU A 389 34.54 36.73 -13.84
N ILE A 390 34.08 37.20 -15.02
CA ILE A 390 34.72 38.32 -15.71
C ILE A 390 34.45 39.59 -14.92
N LYS A 391 35.54 40.28 -14.54
CA LYS A 391 35.47 41.53 -13.77
C LYS A 391 34.78 42.63 -14.59
N ASP A 392 34.01 43.45 -13.89
CA ASP A 392 33.22 44.58 -14.40
C ASP A 392 32.13 44.24 -15.43
N HIS A 393 31.92 42.96 -15.71
CA HIS A 393 30.80 42.49 -16.53
C HIS A 393 29.53 42.31 -15.69
N LEU A 394 28.39 42.77 -16.22
CA LEU A 394 27.07 42.61 -15.59
C LEU A 394 26.39 41.32 -16.11
N TYR A 395 26.30 40.32 -15.24
CA TYR A 395 25.54 39.11 -15.50
C TYR A 395 24.10 39.28 -15.05
N THR A 396 23.15 39.06 -15.95
CA THR A 396 21.71 39.04 -15.63
C THR A 396 21.18 37.63 -15.83
N LEU A 397 20.69 37.03 -14.76
CA LEU A 397 20.21 35.65 -14.67
C LEU A 397 18.82 35.59 -14.06
N SER A 398 18.18 34.45 -14.21
CA SER A 398 16.91 34.13 -13.54
C SER A 398 17.12 32.83 -12.76
N LEU A 399 16.92 32.92 -11.44
CA LEU A 399 16.91 31.79 -10.54
C LEU A 399 15.51 31.18 -10.58
N LYS A 400 15.42 29.89 -10.92
CA LYS A 400 14.16 29.17 -11.09
C LYS A 400 14.01 28.15 -9.96
N ILE A 401 12.92 28.25 -9.21
CA ILE A 401 12.46 27.24 -8.25
C ILE A 401 11.31 26.50 -8.91
N GLN A 402 11.55 25.26 -9.33
CA GLN A 402 10.57 24.42 -10.03
C GLN A 402 9.96 23.42 -9.05
N THR A 403 8.64 23.31 -9.04
CA THR A 403 7.88 22.26 -8.36
C THR A 403 6.99 21.54 -9.36
N ASP A 404 6.25 20.53 -8.91
CA ASP A 404 5.21 19.86 -9.71
C ASP A 404 4.00 20.78 -10.01
N TYR A 405 3.82 21.86 -9.24
CA TYR A 405 2.63 22.74 -9.30
C TYR A 405 2.93 24.08 -9.98
N GLN A 406 4.10 24.63 -9.71
CA GLN A 406 4.46 25.98 -10.12
C GLN A 406 5.97 26.17 -10.36
N SER A 407 6.30 27.29 -11.00
CA SER A 407 7.67 27.72 -11.30
C SER A 407 7.87 29.17 -10.85
N VAL A 408 8.54 29.38 -9.72
CA VAL A 408 8.89 30.73 -9.23
C VAL A 408 10.19 31.19 -9.89
N ARG A 409 10.22 32.43 -10.38
CA ARG A 409 11.42 33.04 -11.00
C ARG A 409 11.86 34.26 -10.22
N ILE A 410 13.13 34.29 -9.81
CA ILE A 410 13.75 35.39 -9.08
C ILE A 410 14.86 35.99 -9.95
N PRO A 411 14.70 37.22 -10.49
CA PRO A 411 15.74 37.89 -11.25
C PRO A 411 17.00 38.13 -10.39
N LEU A 412 18.17 37.84 -10.96
CA LEU A 412 19.48 37.95 -10.33
C LEU A 412 20.41 38.81 -11.19
N ALA A 413 20.94 39.87 -10.61
CA ALA A 413 21.98 40.71 -11.22
C ALA A 413 23.29 40.59 -10.44
N LEU A 414 24.37 40.18 -11.11
CA LEU A 414 25.71 40.00 -10.53
C LEU A 414 26.73 40.85 -11.27
N LYS A 415 27.55 41.59 -10.53
CA LYS A 415 28.75 42.25 -11.05
C LYS A 415 29.89 42.10 -10.04
N THR A 416 31.02 41.58 -10.52
CA THR A 416 32.27 41.55 -9.76
C THR A 416 33.08 42.79 -10.10
N VAL A 417 33.64 43.46 -9.11
CA VAL A 417 34.38 44.71 -9.31
C VAL A 417 35.84 44.49 -8.93
N PHE A 418 36.76 45.07 -9.70
CA PHE A 418 38.17 45.01 -9.35
C PHE A 418 38.43 45.74 -8.01
N PRO A 419 39.10 45.11 -7.02
CA PRO A 419 39.29 45.70 -5.70
C PRO A 419 40.50 46.64 -5.72
N MET A 420 40.33 47.78 -6.41
CA MET A 420 41.39 48.78 -6.65
C MET A 420 42.05 49.25 -5.35
N ARG A 421 41.27 49.44 -4.28
CA ARG A 421 41.78 49.85 -2.96
C ARG A 421 42.70 48.80 -2.34
N ALA A 422 42.29 47.53 -2.35
CA ALA A 422 43.10 46.44 -1.82
C ALA A 422 44.37 46.23 -2.66
N PHE A 423 44.25 46.31 -3.98
CA PHE A 423 45.37 46.24 -4.90
C PHE A 423 46.39 47.37 -4.66
N MET A 424 45.94 48.61 -4.53
CA MET A 424 46.80 49.78 -4.24
C MET A 424 47.48 49.65 -2.87
N LEU A 425 46.77 49.20 -1.84
CA LEU A 425 47.36 48.94 -0.52
C LEU A 425 48.41 47.83 -0.58
N CYS A 426 48.18 46.80 -1.38
CA CYS A 426 49.12 45.72 -1.59
C CYS A 426 50.39 46.22 -2.30
N LEU A 427 50.23 46.98 -3.38
CA LEU A 427 51.33 47.65 -4.09
C LEU A 427 52.14 48.57 -3.17
N LEU A 428 51.48 49.38 -2.35
CA LEU A 428 52.15 50.25 -1.38
C LEU A 428 52.91 49.44 -0.32
N ARG A 429 52.34 48.33 0.17
CA ARG A 429 53.00 47.47 1.16
C ARG A 429 54.24 46.79 0.59
N TYR A 430 54.13 46.19 -0.60
CA TYR A 430 55.27 45.55 -1.27
C TYR A 430 56.30 46.57 -1.76
N GLY A 431 55.85 47.72 -2.26
CA GLY A 431 56.70 48.85 -2.61
C GLY A 431 57.49 49.36 -1.41
N GLY A 432 56.81 49.58 -0.27
CA GLY A 432 57.44 50.00 0.98
C GLY A 432 58.43 48.98 1.53
N LEU A 433 58.11 47.68 1.50
CA LEU A 433 59.05 46.61 1.86
C LEU A 433 60.28 46.59 0.94
N GLY A 434 60.08 46.79 -0.37
CA GLY A 434 61.17 46.90 -1.35
C GLY A 434 62.06 48.11 -1.10
N THR A 435 61.48 49.29 -0.81
CA THR A 435 62.23 50.49 -0.44
C THR A 435 63.02 50.26 0.85
N PHE A 436 62.40 49.68 1.87
CA PHE A 436 63.06 49.38 3.14
C PHE A 436 64.23 48.40 2.97
N PHE A 437 64.05 47.34 2.18
CA PHE A 437 65.11 46.39 1.83
C PHE A 437 66.29 47.08 1.14
N LEU A 438 66.03 47.93 0.14
CA LEU A 438 67.08 48.69 -0.55
C LEU A 438 67.77 49.72 0.36
N CYS A 439 67.03 50.36 1.27
CA CYS A 439 67.59 51.25 2.29
C CYS A 439 68.52 50.50 3.25
N ILE A 440 68.15 49.29 3.69
CA ILE A 440 69.01 48.44 4.51
C ILE A 440 70.28 48.05 3.74
N ILE A 441 70.15 47.59 2.49
CA ILE A 441 71.31 47.27 1.64
C ILE A 441 72.22 48.50 1.51
N ARG A 442 71.65 49.69 1.26
CA ARG A 442 72.41 50.93 1.18
C ARG A 442 73.11 51.25 2.48
N LEU A 443 72.43 51.11 3.62
CA LEU A 443 73.05 51.33 4.94
C LEU A 443 74.20 50.35 5.20
N LEU A 444 74.03 49.07 4.87
CA LEU A 444 75.07 48.06 4.98
C LEU A 444 76.29 48.38 4.09
N ILE A 445 76.07 48.79 2.83
CA ILE A 445 77.14 49.23 1.92
C ILE A 445 77.85 50.48 2.46
N THR A 446 77.09 51.44 3.01
CA THR A 446 77.65 52.69 3.58
C THR A 446 78.40 52.44 4.89
N ALA A 447 77.98 51.44 5.67
CA ALA A 447 78.70 51.03 6.88
C ALA A 447 79.99 50.27 6.54
N ALA A 448 79.98 49.48 5.46
CA ALA A 448 81.15 48.74 4.98
C ALA A 448 82.20 49.64 4.29
N TYR A 449 81.77 50.71 3.62
CA TYR A 449 82.64 51.69 2.96
C TYR A 449 82.52 53.05 3.66
N SER A 450 83.55 53.46 4.39
CA SER A 450 83.63 54.70 5.20
C SER A 450 83.66 56.00 4.36
N GLY A 451 82.68 56.21 3.48
CA GLY A 451 82.54 57.38 2.62
C GLY A 451 81.13 57.95 2.63
N SER A 452 80.98 59.19 3.11
CA SER A 452 79.72 59.94 3.09
C SER A 452 79.48 60.61 1.73
N GLY A 453 79.11 59.82 0.72
CA GLY A 453 78.77 60.33 -0.61
C GLY A 453 77.89 59.36 -1.38
N TRP A 454 77.10 59.86 -2.34
CA TRP A 454 76.46 58.98 -3.33
C TRP A 454 77.57 58.18 -4.03
N LEU A 455 77.35 56.87 -4.19
CA LEU A 455 78.24 55.94 -4.88
C LEU A 455 78.88 56.62 -6.10
N LYS A 456 80.19 56.90 -6.03
CA LYS A 456 80.90 57.56 -7.14
C LYS A 456 80.76 56.65 -8.37
N PRO A 457 80.20 57.12 -9.50
CA PRO A 457 79.89 56.26 -10.65
C PRO A 457 81.08 55.44 -11.15
N GLN A 458 82.29 56.01 -11.01
CA GLN A 458 83.55 55.40 -11.44
C GLN A 458 84.05 54.29 -10.50
N LEU A 459 83.70 54.32 -9.21
CA LEU A 459 83.99 53.24 -8.25
C LEU A 459 82.95 52.10 -8.37
N VAL A 460 81.69 52.43 -8.68
CA VAL A 460 80.67 51.40 -8.92
C VAL A 460 81.05 50.56 -10.13
N TRP A 461 81.38 51.16 -11.27
CA TRP A 461 81.60 50.39 -12.49
C TRP A 461 82.85 49.50 -12.45
N ASN A 462 83.92 49.98 -11.81
CA ASN A 462 85.19 49.27 -11.75
C ASN A 462 85.25 48.22 -10.62
N ASP A 463 84.57 48.42 -9.49
CA ASP A 463 84.56 47.44 -8.38
C ASP A 463 83.32 46.50 -8.37
N PHE A 464 82.15 46.92 -8.88
CA PHE A 464 81.02 45.98 -9.03
C PHE A 464 81.31 44.91 -10.08
N SER A 465 81.91 45.25 -11.22
CA SER A 465 82.15 44.29 -12.31
C SER A 465 83.07 43.14 -11.91
N ALA A 466 83.93 43.35 -10.89
CA ALA A 466 84.84 42.34 -10.35
C ALA A 466 84.23 41.47 -9.23
N GLN A 467 83.15 41.91 -8.56
CA GLN A 467 82.58 41.23 -7.37
C GLN A 467 81.12 40.79 -7.53
N LEU A 468 80.49 41.07 -8.67
CA LEU A 468 79.14 40.59 -8.95
C LEU A 468 79.16 39.09 -9.26
N PRO A 469 78.34 38.26 -8.57
CA PRO A 469 78.12 36.89 -9.02
C PRO A 469 77.58 36.91 -10.44
N ALA A 470 77.92 35.90 -11.25
CA ALA A 470 77.62 35.83 -12.69
C ALA A 470 76.14 36.11 -13.05
N ASN A 471 75.23 35.96 -12.09
CA ASN A 471 73.78 36.12 -12.26
C ASN A 471 73.25 37.51 -11.88
N HIS A 472 74.08 38.52 -11.63
CA HIS A 472 73.62 39.86 -11.23
C HIS A 472 72.73 40.55 -12.26
N LEU A 473 72.97 40.31 -13.55
CA LEU A 473 72.11 40.76 -14.64
C LEU A 473 70.70 40.20 -14.48
N VAL A 474 70.55 38.98 -13.95
CA VAL A 474 69.25 38.36 -13.68
C VAL A 474 68.53 39.11 -12.55
N TYR A 475 69.22 39.55 -11.49
CA TYR A 475 68.60 40.34 -10.42
C TYR A 475 68.18 41.73 -10.86
N VAL A 476 69.03 42.42 -11.63
CA VAL A 476 68.68 43.72 -12.22
C VAL A 476 67.52 43.56 -13.20
N LEU A 477 67.52 42.50 -14.00
CA LEU A 477 66.44 42.19 -14.94
C LEU A 477 65.15 41.83 -14.21
N ILE A 478 65.19 41.07 -13.11
CA ILE A 478 64.03 40.81 -12.23
C ILE A 478 63.51 42.11 -11.62
N PHE A 479 64.38 43.03 -11.20
CA PHE A 479 63.99 44.31 -10.62
C PHE A 479 63.37 45.26 -11.66
N ILE A 480 64.00 45.34 -12.84
CA ILE A 480 63.47 46.06 -14.01
C ILE A 480 62.12 45.47 -14.41
N VAL A 481 61.98 44.15 -14.50
CA VAL A 481 60.71 43.46 -14.78
C VAL A 481 59.68 43.75 -13.68
N ALA A 482 60.05 43.74 -12.40
CA ALA A 482 59.14 44.02 -11.29
C ALA A 482 58.61 45.46 -11.27
N ILE A 483 59.34 46.42 -11.85
CA ILE A 483 58.91 47.83 -11.97
C ILE A 483 58.20 48.09 -13.30
N LEU A 484 58.74 47.59 -14.41
CA LEU A 484 58.20 47.81 -15.76
C LEU A 484 56.97 46.98 -16.05
N VAL A 485 56.83 45.76 -15.55
CA VAL A 485 55.62 44.96 -15.78
C VAL A 485 54.38 45.65 -15.21
N PRO A 486 54.36 46.20 -13.98
CA PRO A 486 53.24 47.00 -13.50
C PRO A 486 52.98 48.26 -14.33
N LEU A 487 54.04 48.99 -14.72
CA LEU A 487 53.95 50.23 -15.52
C LEU A 487 53.42 49.98 -16.94
N LEU A 488 53.83 48.87 -17.57
CA LEU A 488 53.38 48.45 -18.90
C LEU A 488 52.02 47.75 -18.87
N ALA A 489 51.68 47.08 -17.76
CA ALA A 489 50.37 46.48 -17.54
C ALA A 489 49.29 47.55 -17.30
N TRP A 490 49.64 48.69 -16.68
CA TRP A 490 48.72 49.80 -16.39
C TRP A 490 47.85 50.27 -17.58
N PRO A 491 48.40 50.62 -18.76
CA PRO A 491 47.59 51.02 -19.91
C PRO A 491 46.76 49.88 -20.50
N ARG A 492 47.21 48.62 -20.38
CA ARG A 492 46.43 47.44 -20.81
C ARG A 492 45.27 47.16 -19.87
N ILE A 493 45.46 47.31 -18.56
CA ILE A 493 44.42 47.22 -17.54
C ILE A 493 43.36 48.31 -17.79
N LYS A 494 43.80 49.56 -18.02
CA LYS A 494 42.91 50.69 -18.34
C LYS A 494 42.12 50.53 -19.65
N LYS A 495 42.66 49.79 -20.62
CA LYS A 495 41.98 49.49 -21.90
C LYS A 495 40.96 48.35 -21.78
N ILE A 496 41.15 47.46 -20.81
CA ILE A 496 40.18 46.41 -20.44
C ILE A 496 39.03 47.01 -19.60
N GLU A 497 39.27 48.10 -18.86
CA GLU A 497 38.24 48.85 -18.09
C GLU A 497 37.25 49.68 -18.95
N GLN A 498 37.49 49.85 -20.25
CA GLN A 498 36.65 50.66 -21.16
C GLN A 498 35.79 49.83 -22.14
N ILE A 499 35.74 48.51 -21.98
CA ILE A 499 34.83 47.58 -22.68
C ILE A 499 33.94 46.94 -21.62
#